data_AF-A0A1G9JSD5-F1
#
_entry.id   AF-A0A1G9JSD5-F1
#
_cell.length_a   1.000
_cell.length_b   1.000
_cell.length_c   1.000
_cell.angle_alpha   90.00
_cell.angle_beta   90.00
_cell.angle_gamma   90.00
#
_symmetry.space_group_name_H-M   'P 1'
#
loop_
_entity.id
_entity.type
_entity.pdbx_description
1 polymer ?
#
loop_
_entity_poly.entity_id
_entity_poly.type
_entity_poly.pdbx_seq_one_letter_code
_entity_poly.pdbx_strand_id
1 'polypeptide(L)'
;MHLAERDHVMYQLRADNDALIVKHHRKPGVRDFLDDLSDTNEAPEDIEIARVSTATDFLNDLTARAPAAEASDDAEESGILPHTSSTEGPPAVPHERGNSPTVASSHDQTQDASDHKIDHIVFLMMENRSFDHMLGYRGLANQEVNGLSGNEFNRLTADIPPYPVFHYTKTYGIPSPDHGMDATLEQIAQGAMSGFVQNYAKNDPGNDLRLVMSYYTGQELPMYEFLANNFAICDSWHSSHPGETQCNRFCASTGRTPELDNLDITDPRIAYYRARTVFDVLTESDVDWAYVEGNIGFIRMFDRYRLDTQRVIPYRDDSGLTSDTFIARVEQGHLPSVTFIDPNFIDIPPAWAANDDLPPADVCRGQELVRGLYDVLSKAPTWDRTLLVITYDEHGGFFDHSVPAGMPGSAHETPLPRVHPDGADHLGLRVPTFIVSPWIDAGTVIKTLFDHTSIIKTIVERFAPAQFPIADVFGERAASANGLLTELNRPTVRQDKPPIPGFECHSRTSPPGPAVQLDRTDFVTSMRLLGLPPLYRGRAVI
;
A
#
# COMPACT_ATOMS: atom_id res chain seq x y z
N MET A 1 10.09 -3.25 -28.33
CA MET A 1 10.87 -4.25 -27.57
C MET A 1 9.92 -5.36 -27.19
N HIS A 2 10.30 -6.62 -27.40
CA HIS A 2 9.61 -7.74 -26.75
C HIS A 2 10.59 -8.31 -25.74
N LEU A 3 10.25 -8.23 -24.46
CA LEU A 3 10.95 -8.97 -23.42
C LEU A 3 10.36 -10.38 -23.44
N ALA A 4 11.15 -11.34 -23.91
CA ALA A 4 10.81 -12.76 -23.81
C ALA A 4 11.51 -13.33 -22.59
N GLU A 5 10.78 -14.05 -21.76
CA GLU A 5 11.33 -14.78 -20.62
C GLU A 5 11.34 -16.27 -20.94
N ARG A 6 12.50 -16.90 -20.75
CA ARG A 6 12.62 -18.37 -20.73
C ARG A 6 13.56 -18.73 -19.59
N ASP A 7 13.05 -19.49 -18.63
CA ASP A 7 13.77 -19.93 -17.43
C ASP A 7 14.36 -18.78 -16.58
N HIS A 8 15.67 -18.81 -16.32
CA HIS A 8 16.39 -17.87 -15.46
C HIS A 8 17.10 -16.74 -16.24
N VAL A 9 16.68 -16.44 -17.47
CA VAL A 9 17.36 -15.45 -18.32
C VAL A 9 16.36 -14.48 -18.94
N MET A 10 16.62 -13.18 -18.76
CA MET A 10 15.87 -12.11 -19.42
C MET A 10 16.55 -11.72 -20.72
N TYR A 11 15.81 -11.62 -21.82
CA TYR A 11 16.34 -11.20 -23.12
C TYR A 11 15.81 -9.82 -23.50
N GLN A 12 16.70 -8.84 -23.64
CA GLN A 12 16.38 -7.53 -24.21
C GLN A 12 16.58 -7.61 -25.73
N LEU A 13 15.49 -7.40 -26.49
CA LEU A 13 15.51 -7.42 -27.94
C LEU A 13 15.39 -6.00 -28.51
N ARG A 14 16.41 -5.54 -29.25
CA ARG A 14 16.38 -4.28 -30.00
C ARG A 14 16.55 -4.54 -31.49
N ALA A 15 15.66 -3.97 -32.30
CA ALA A 15 15.86 -3.91 -33.75
C ALA A 15 16.72 -2.69 -34.10
N ASP A 16 17.80 -2.91 -34.86
CA ASP A 16 18.64 -1.84 -35.41
C ASP A 16 18.90 -2.11 -36.89
N ASN A 17 18.28 -1.27 -37.73
CA ASN A 17 18.33 -1.22 -39.20
C ASN A 17 18.05 -2.55 -39.94
N ASP A 18 18.86 -3.60 -39.75
CA ASP A 18 18.72 -4.95 -40.34
C ASP A 18 19.16 -6.09 -39.38
N ALA A 19 19.37 -5.81 -38.08
CA ALA A 19 19.81 -6.80 -37.10
C ALA A 19 18.94 -6.80 -35.83
N LEU A 20 18.74 -8.00 -35.26
CA LEU A 20 18.19 -8.16 -33.92
C LEU A 20 19.36 -8.21 -32.92
N ILE A 21 19.47 -7.22 -32.04
CA ILE A 21 20.41 -7.23 -30.93
C ILE A 21 19.72 -7.88 -29.74
N VAL A 22 20.29 -8.98 -29.26
CA VAL A 22 19.82 -9.71 -28.08
C VAL A 22 20.81 -9.49 -26.95
N LYS A 23 20.37 -8.90 -25.85
CA LYS A 23 21.14 -8.80 -24.61
C LYS A 23 20.52 -9.76 -23.59
N HIS A 24 21.29 -10.72 -23.09
CA HIS A 24 20.82 -11.57 -21.99
C HIS A 24 21.19 -10.96 -20.63
N HIS A 25 20.36 -11.21 -19.63
CA HIS A 25 20.67 -11.00 -18.22
C HIS A 25 20.43 -12.33 -17.52
N ARG A 26 21.48 -12.93 -16.96
CA ARG A 26 21.34 -14.10 -16.10
C ARG A 26 20.71 -13.63 -14.78
N LYS A 27 19.58 -14.21 -14.37
CA LYS A 27 19.06 -14.02 -13.01
C LYS A 27 20.12 -14.59 -12.05
N PRO A 28 20.50 -13.88 -10.96
CA PRO A 28 21.38 -14.47 -9.94
C PRO A 28 20.77 -15.78 -9.43
N GLY A 29 21.57 -16.85 -9.44
CA GLY A 29 21.15 -18.18 -9.01
C GLY A 29 20.97 -18.25 -7.48
N VAL A 30 19.97 -19.03 -7.05
CA VAL A 30 19.43 -19.10 -5.67
C VAL A 30 20.29 -19.98 -4.72
N ARG A 31 21.60 -20.12 -4.92
CA ARG A 31 22.48 -20.73 -3.92
C ARG A 31 23.78 -19.93 -3.86
N ASP A 32 24.15 -19.54 -2.65
CA ASP A 32 25.40 -18.88 -2.24
C ASP A 32 25.39 -17.35 -2.05
N PHE A 33 24.25 -16.73 -1.72
CA PHE A 33 24.22 -15.30 -1.31
C PHE A 33 24.33 -15.07 0.21
N LEU A 34 24.41 -16.13 1.03
CA LEU A 34 24.57 -15.99 2.48
C LEU A 34 25.99 -16.27 3.00
N ASP A 35 26.91 -16.77 2.17
CA ASP A 35 28.28 -17.11 2.61
C ASP A 35 29.39 -16.19 2.06
N ASP A 36 29.09 -15.24 1.16
CA ASP A 36 30.13 -14.42 0.49
C ASP A 36 30.02 -12.91 0.78
N LEU A 37 29.38 -12.53 1.89
CA LEU A 37 29.41 -11.15 2.42
C LEU A 37 30.69 -10.86 3.22
N SER A 38 31.81 -11.48 2.84
CA SER A 38 33.13 -11.14 3.38
C SER A 38 34.27 -11.45 2.42
N ASP A 39 34.26 -10.94 1.18
CA ASP A 39 35.48 -10.42 0.55
C ASP A 39 35.25 -9.81 -0.84
N THR A 40 35.70 -8.56 -0.97
CA THR A 40 36.25 -7.91 -2.17
C THR A 40 35.39 -7.65 -3.43
N ASN A 41 35.48 -6.38 -3.86
CA ASN A 41 35.14 -5.82 -5.18
C ASN A 41 35.41 -6.76 -6.37
N GLU A 42 34.37 -7.15 -7.10
CA GLU A 42 34.26 -7.15 -8.57
C GLU A 42 32.89 -7.73 -8.99
N ALA A 43 32.16 -7.03 -9.87
CA ALA A 43 30.93 -7.55 -10.45
C ALA A 43 31.26 -8.47 -11.65
N PRO A 44 30.62 -9.64 -11.83
CA PRO A 44 30.92 -10.49 -12.98
C PRO A 44 30.31 -9.90 -14.27
N GLU A 45 31.18 -9.59 -15.22
CA GLU A 45 30.86 -9.25 -16.62
C GLU A 45 30.64 -10.53 -17.44
N ASP A 46 29.39 -10.92 -17.70
CA ASP A 46 29.05 -11.86 -18.78
C ASP A 46 28.05 -11.19 -19.73
N ILE A 47 28.57 -10.50 -20.76
CA ILE A 47 27.80 -9.90 -21.85
C ILE A 47 28.24 -10.55 -23.15
N GLU A 48 27.41 -11.41 -23.74
CA GLU A 48 27.62 -11.90 -25.10
C GLU A 48 26.65 -11.21 -26.09
N ILE A 49 27.21 -10.56 -27.12
CA ILE A 49 26.44 -9.84 -28.15
C ILE A 49 26.34 -10.72 -29.39
N ALA A 50 25.17 -11.30 -29.67
CA ALA A 50 24.90 -11.99 -30.92
C ALA A 50 24.24 -11.05 -31.94
N ARG A 51 24.79 -10.99 -33.16
CA ARG A 51 24.14 -10.36 -34.32
C ARG A 51 23.47 -11.43 -35.16
N VAL A 52 22.16 -11.38 -35.28
CA VAL A 52 21.36 -12.33 -36.09
C VAL A 52 20.56 -11.56 -37.14
N SER A 53 20.58 -12.09 -38.37
CA SER A 53 19.95 -11.50 -39.55
C SER A 53 18.43 -11.64 -39.59
N THR A 54 17.86 -12.65 -38.92
CA THR A 54 16.42 -12.84 -38.80
C THR A 54 16.04 -13.48 -37.45
N ALA A 55 14.80 -13.28 -36.97
CA ALA A 55 14.29 -13.91 -35.74
C ALA A 55 14.24 -15.45 -35.83
N THR A 56 14.08 -16.00 -37.04
CA THR A 56 14.08 -17.44 -37.30
C THR A 56 15.47 -18.05 -37.15
N ASP A 57 16.52 -17.33 -37.55
CA ASP A 57 17.92 -17.77 -37.39
C ASP A 57 18.31 -17.86 -35.91
N PHE A 58 17.81 -16.93 -35.08
CA PHE A 58 18.01 -16.93 -33.63
C PHE A 58 17.36 -18.13 -32.93
N LEU A 59 16.12 -18.47 -33.29
CA LEU A 59 15.41 -19.62 -32.74
C LEU A 59 16.10 -20.96 -33.10
N ASN A 60 16.73 -21.03 -34.28
CA ASN A 60 17.47 -22.20 -34.73
C ASN A 60 18.86 -22.34 -34.07
N ASP A 61 19.57 -21.23 -33.77
CA ASP A 61 20.85 -21.26 -33.05
C ASP A 61 20.64 -21.65 -31.57
N LEU A 62 19.53 -21.24 -30.95
CA LEU A 62 19.14 -21.63 -29.59
C LEU A 62 18.83 -23.14 -29.47
N THR A 63 18.20 -23.74 -30.46
CA THR A 63 17.93 -25.19 -30.47
C THR A 63 19.18 -26.03 -30.76
N ALA A 64 20.15 -25.50 -31.51
CA ALA A 64 21.40 -26.19 -31.81
C ALA A 64 22.40 -26.21 -30.64
N ARG A 65 22.28 -25.28 -29.68
CA ARG A 65 23.20 -25.13 -28.53
C ARG A 65 22.68 -25.69 -27.21
N ALA A 66 21.52 -26.33 -27.19
CA ALA A 66 21.06 -27.06 -26.02
C ALA A 66 21.99 -28.27 -25.78
N PRO A 67 22.55 -28.45 -24.57
CA PRO A 67 23.29 -29.67 -24.27
C PRO A 67 22.36 -30.87 -24.39
N ALA A 68 22.77 -31.89 -25.14
CA ALA A 68 22.10 -33.17 -25.18
C ALA A 68 21.99 -33.73 -23.76
N ALA A 69 20.79 -34.12 -23.35
CA ALA A 69 20.59 -34.87 -22.12
C ALA A 69 21.36 -36.19 -22.25
N GLU A 70 22.44 -36.34 -21.48
CA GLU A 70 23.10 -37.64 -21.32
C GLU A 70 22.15 -38.56 -20.56
N ALA A 71 21.72 -39.61 -21.25
CA ALA A 71 21.07 -40.77 -20.65
C ALA A 71 22.14 -41.59 -19.91
N SER A 72 22.01 -41.71 -18.59
CA SER A 72 22.73 -42.71 -17.80
C SER A 72 21.84 -43.95 -17.64
N ASP A 73 22.00 -44.92 -18.53
CA ASP A 73 21.69 -46.32 -18.25
C ASP A 73 22.93 -46.93 -17.60
N ASP A 74 22.82 -47.32 -16.33
CA ASP A 74 23.58 -48.45 -15.78
C ASP A 74 22.69 -49.14 -14.74
N ALA A 75 22.16 -50.29 -15.16
CA ALA A 75 21.46 -51.25 -14.34
C ALA A 75 22.37 -52.45 -14.12
N GLU A 76 22.58 -52.84 -12.86
CA GLU A 76 22.89 -54.19 -12.35
C GLU A 76 23.04 -54.03 -10.81
N GLU A 77 22.55 -54.87 -9.90
CA GLU A 77 21.77 -56.10 -9.96
C GLU A 77 21.32 -56.41 -8.51
N SER A 78 20.31 -57.28 -8.37
CA SER A 78 19.86 -58.00 -7.16
C SER A 78 19.01 -57.23 -6.13
N GLY A 79 17.81 -57.67 -5.73
CA GLY A 79 17.02 -58.84 -6.10
C GLY A 79 15.73 -58.89 -5.28
N ILE A 80 14.65 -59.36 -5.94
CA ILE A 80 13.65 -60.32 -5.43
C ILE A 80 12.90 -59.90 -4.15
N LEU A 81 11.74 -59.24 -4.27
CA LEU A 81 10.35 -59.79 -4.30
C LEU A 81 9.58 -59.55 -2.98
N PRO A 82 8.23 -59.46 -3.04
CA PRO A 82 7.38 -58.58 -2.23
C PRO A 82 6.57 -59.36 -1.18
N HIS A 83 5.83 -58.67 -0.28
CA HIS A 83 4.54 -59.11 0.28
C HIS A 83 3.95 -58.00 1.20
N THR A 84 2.87 -57.33 0.79
CA THR A 84 1.45 -57.50 1.17
C THR A 84 1.03 -57.04 2.58
N SER A 85 0.16 -56.01 2.59
CA SER A 85 -1.00 -55.69 3.46
C SER A 85 -1.11 -56.22 4.90
N SER A 86 -1.45 -55.31 5.84
CA SER A 86 -2.53 -55.39 6.86
C SER A 86 -2.32 -54.27 7.90
N THR A 87 -3.26 -53.33 8.06
CA THR A 87 -4.24 -53.23 9.17
C THR A 87 -3.69 -53.49 10.57
N GLU A 88 -3.70 -52.47 11.43
CA GLU A 88 -4.23 -52.49 12.82
C GLU A 88 -3.93 -51.15 13.54
N GLY A 89 -4.92 -50.60 14.25
CA GLY A 89 -4.69 -49.74 15.41
C GLY A 89 -5.06 -50.51 16.68
N PRO A 90 -5.36 -49.84 17.81
CA PRO A 90 -4.54 -49.05 18.73
C PRO A 90 -4.20 -49.88 20.01
N PRO A 91 -3.78 -49.30 21.17
CA PRO A 91 -4.81 -48.87 22.14
C PRO A 91 -4.44 -47.65 23.03
N ALA A 92 -5.50 -47.08 23.61
CA ALA A 92 -5.51 -46.11 24.70
C ALA A 92 -5.36 -46.78 26.08
N VAL A 93 -4.88 -46.04 27.09
CA VAL A 93 -5.01 -46.36 28.53
C VAL A 93 -5.23 -45.06 29.34
N PRO A 94 -6.05 -45.06 30.43
CA PRO A 94 -6.69 -43.87 31.01
C PRO A 94 -6.12 -43.46 32.39
N HIS A 95 -6.82 -42.50 33.05
CA HIS A 95 -6.74 -41.99 34.44
C HIS A 95 -6.19 -40.55 34.53
N GLU A 96 -6.67 -39.62 35.37
CA GLU A 96 -7.88 -39.45 36.18
C GLU A 96 -7.93 -37.98 36.65
N ARG A 97 -9.07 -37.60 37.24
CA ARG A 97 -9.53 -36.25 37.63
C ARG A 97 -8.60 -35.49 38.60
N GLY A 98 -8.48 -34.18 38.37
CA GLY A 98 -8.04 -33.18 39.35
C GLY A 98 -8.75 -31.86 39.12
N ASN A 99 -9.65 -31.50 40.03
CA ASN A 99 -10.59 -30.37 40.00
C ASN A 99 -9.92 -29.09 40.55
N SER A 100 -10.05 -27.91 39.89
CA SER A 100 -10.14 -26.56 40.50
C SER A 100 -10.18 -25.45 39.42
N PRO A 101 -10.77 -24.27 39.69
CA PRO A 101 -11.90 -23.76 38.92
C PRO A 101 -11.54 -22.75 37.82
N THR A 102 -12.21 -22.90 36.68
CA THR A 102 -12.28 -21.95 35.57
C THR A 102 -13.33 -20.87 35.85
N VAL A 103 -12.90 -19.61 35.74
CA VAL A 103 -13.78 -18.46 35.57
C VAL A 103 -14.36 -18.53 34.16
N ALA A 104 -15.69 -18.57 34.05
CA ALA A 104 -16.39 -18.69 32.79
C ALA A 104 -16.21 -17.43 31.92
N SER A 105 -15.53 -17.56 30.78
CA SER A 105 -15.69 -16.67 29.63
C SER A 105 -16.62 -17.34 28.63
N SER A 106 -17.90 -17.00 28.68
CA SER A 106 -18.90 -17.48 27.73
C SER A 106 -18.85 -16.66 26.44
N HIS A 107 -17.96 -17.00 25.51
CA HIS A 107 -18.08 -16.60 24.10
C HIS A 107 -17.85 -17.86 23.24
N ASP A 108 -18.90 -18.66 23.13
CA ASP A 108 -19.05 -19.60 22.03
C ASP A 108 -20.40 -19.29 21.38
N GLN A 109 -20.34 -18.45 20.34
CA GLN A 109 -21.30 -18.46 19.26
C GLN A 109 -20.50 -18.46 17.97
N THR A 110 -20.42 -19.65 17.38
CA THR A 110 -20.18 -19.85 15.96
C THR A 110 -21.15 -18.97 15.16
N GLN A 111 -20.68 -17.81 14.72
CA GLN A 111 -21.37 -17.04 13.68
C GLN A 111 -21.32 -17.84 12.39
N ASP A 112 -22.49 -18.21 11.92
CA ASP A 112 -22.73 -18.88 10.66
C ASP A 112 -22.14 -18.06 9.50
N ALA A 113 -21.38 -18.70 8.61
CA ALA A 113 -20.63 -18.06 7.53
C ALA A 113 -21.51 -17.61 6.33
N SER A 114 -22.73 -17.10 6.59
CA SER A 114 -23.73 -16.79 5.54
C SER A 114 -24.47 -15.44 5.65
N ASP A 115 -24.01 -14.46 6.43
CA ASP A 115 -24.69 -13.15 6.56
C ASP A 115 -23.74 -11.93 6.47
N HIS A 116 -22.81 -11.93 5.51
CA HIS A 116 -21.92 -10.78 5.30
C HIS A 116 -22.56 -9.74 4.37
N LYS A 117 -22.84 -8.54 4.90
CA LYS A 117 -23.48 -7.41 4.20
C LYS A 117 -22.69 -6.83 3.01
N ILE A 118 -21.41 -7.15 2.91
CA ILE A 118 -20.47 -6.55 1.97
C ILE A 118 -19.94 -7.63 1.04
N ASP A 119 -20.02 -7.45 -0.27
CA ASP A 119 -19.43 -8.34 -1.27
C ASP A 119 -18.20 -7.72 -1.95
N HIS A 120 -18.07 -6.39 -1.88
CA HIS A 120 -17.00 -5.65 -2.53
C HIS A 120 -16.30 -4.74 -1.54
N ILE A 121 -14.99 -4.87 -1.42
CA ILE A 121 -14.15 -3.96 -0.64
C ILE A 121 -13.19 -3.24 -1.58
N VAL A 122 -13.27 -1.92 -1.61
CA VAL A 122 -12.43 -1.04 -2.43
C VAL A 122 -11.55 -0.22 -1.49
N PHE A 123 -10.23 -0.34 -1.65
CA PHE A 123 -9.24 0.41 -0.87
C PHE A 123 -8.52 1.40 -1.80
N LEU A 124 -8.60 2.69 -1.48
CA LEU A 124 -7.77 3.74 -2.07
C LEU A 124 -6.74 4.19 -1.02
N MET A 125 -5.46 4.08 -1.34
CA MET A 125 -4.38 4.56 -0.49
C MET A 125 -3.71 5.78 -1.11
N MET A 126 -3.95 6.93 -0.52
CA MET A 126 -3.37 8.24 -0.83
C MET A 126 -1.99 8.40 -0.19
N GLU A 127 -1.33 9.52 -0.44
CA GLU A 127 0.05 9.82 -0.05
C GLU A 127 0.15 11.00 0.94
N ASN A 128 0.87 10.72 2.02
CA ASN A 128 1.67 11.62 2.86
C ASN A 128 0.90 12.79 3.48
N ARG A 129 -0.13 12.47 4.28
CA ARG A 129 -0.89 13.45 5.07
C ARG A 129 -1.24 12.94 6.46
N SER A 130 -1.03 13.77 7.46
CA SER A 130 -1.45 13.50 8.83
C SER A 130 -2.97 13.70 8.98
N PHE A 131 -3.57 13.02 9.96
CA PHE A 131 -4.99 13.22 10.27
C PHE A 131 -5.26 14.67 10.63
N ASP A 132 -4.45 15.29 11.51
CA ASP A 132 -4.70 16.67 11.92
C ASP A 132 -4.59 17.68 10.78
N HIS A 133 -3.72 17.42 9.80
CA HIS A 133 -3.58 18.28 8.64
C HIS A 133 -4.83 18.29 7.74
N MET A 134 -5.52 17.15 7.58
CA MET A 134 -6.68 17.04 6.68
C MET A 134 -8.04 17.10 7.39
N LEU A 135 -8.13 16.55 8.60
CA LEU A 135 -9.37 16.34 9.35
C LEU A 135 -9.33 16.87 10.79
N GLY A 136 -8.16 17.29 11.27
CA GLY A 136 -7.98 17.81 12.64
C GLY A 136 -8.89 18.98 12.98
N TYR A 137 -9.19 19.84 12.00
CA TYR A 137 -10.08 20.99 12.19
C TYR A 137 -11.47 20.61 12.72
N ARG A 138 -11.92 19.37 12.51
CA ARG A 138 -13.23 18.91 13.01
C ARG A 138 -13.26 18.88 14.54
N GLY A 139 -12.12 18.67 15.20
CA GLY A 139 -11.99 18.78 16.67
C GLY A 139 -12.33 20.17 17.19
N LEU A 140 -12.04 21.22 16.41
CA LEU A 140 -12.30 22.62 16.79
C LEU A 140 -13.81 22.91 16.95
N ALA A 141 -14.65 22.18 16.20
CA ALA A 141 -16.11 22.33 16.22
C ALA A 141 -16.83 21.19 16.95
N ASN A 142 -16.24 20.00 17.00
CA ASN A 142 -16.80 18.80 17.61
C ASN A 142 -15.75 18.06 18.44
N GLN A 143 -15.86 18.19 19.76
CA GLN A 143 -14.94 17.56 20.73
C GLN A 143 -15.06 16.03 20.78
N GLU A 144 -16.09 15.44 20.15
CA GLU A 144 -16.16 13.99 19.94
C GLU A 144 -15.16 13.52 18.89
N VAL A 145 -14.58 14.40 18.06
CA VAL A 145 -13.46 14.05 17.18
C VAL A 145 -12.17 14.26 17.96
N ASN A 146 -11.29 13.26 17.99
CA ASN A 146 -9.94 13.40 18.51
C ASN A 146 -9.10 14.27 17.54
N GLY A 147 -9.47 15.54 17.35
CA GLY A 147 -8.81 16.46 16.43
C GLY A 147 -8.13 17.60 17.19
N LEU A 148 -7.80 18.66 16.45
CA LEU A 148 -7.18 19.86 17.00
C LEU A 148 -8.10 20.56 18.02
N SER A 149 -7.51 21.06 19.10
CA SER A 149 -8.14 21.97 20.06
C SER A 149 -7.90 23.44 19.73
N GLY A 150 -6.92 23.74 18.86
CA GLY A 150 -6.50 25.08 18.48
C GLY A 150 -5.42 25.67 19.38
N ASN A 151 -4.97 24.92 20.39
CA ASN A 151 -3.90 25.32 21.31
C ASN A 151 -2.57 24.61 21.02
N GLU A 152 -2.55 23.69 20.05
CA GLU A 152 -1.37 22.93 19.68
C GLU A 152 -0.29 23.85 19.09
N PHE A 153 0.96 23.60 19.47
CA PHE A 153 2.11 24.30 18.93
C PHE A 153 3.37 23.44 19.00
N ASN A 154 4.35 23.78 18.18
CA ASN A 154 5.73 23.30 18.30
C ASN A 154 6.69 24.49 18.45
N ARG A 155 7.95 24.23 18.80
CA ARG A 155 8.96 25.27 18.99
C ARG A 155 10.18 24.95 18.15
N LEU A 156 10.82 25.94 17.57
CA LEU A 156 12.16 25.73 17.00
C LEU A 156 13.21 25.62 18.13
N THR A 157 13.17 26.58 19.05
CA THR A 157 13.99 26.62 20.27
C THR A 157 13.16 27.23 21.41
N ALA A 158 13.68 27.17 22.64
CA ALA A 158 12.97 27.71 23.82
C ALA A 158 12.84 29.25 23.79
N ASP A 159 13.75 29.95 23.11
CA ASP A 159 13.83 31.41 23.02
C ASP A 159 13.02 32.00 21.85
N ILE A 160 12.63 31.19 20.87
CA ILE A 160 11.80 31.62 19.75
C ILE A 160 10.31 31.42 20.10
N PRO A 161 9.41 32.36 19.75
CA PRO A 161 7.98 32.18 19.91
C PRO A 161 7.49 30.86 19.30
N PRO A 162 6.48 30.20 19.91
CA PRO A 162 5.98 28.94 19.39
C PRO A 162 5.32 29.11 18.02
N TYR A 163 5.32 28.04 17.24
CA TYR A 163 4.64 27.90 15.97
C TYR A 163 3.32 27.17 16.24
N PRO A 164 2.19 27.89 16.34
CA PRO A 164 0.89 27.27 16.56
C PRO A 164 0.38 26.60 15.28
N VAL A 165 -0.57 25.68 15.45
CA VAL A 165 -1.36 25.21 14.32
C VAL A 165 -2.09 26.37 13.64
N PHE A 166 -2.21 26.33 12.31
CA PHE A 166 -2.91 27.39 11.57
C PHE A 166 -3.62 26.86 10.33
N HIS A 167 -4.72 27.52 9.96
CA HIS A 167 -5.48 27.22 8.75
C HIS A 167 -4.70 27.64 7.50
N TYR A 168 -4.39 26.68 6.63
CA TYR A 168 -3.78 26.93 5.32
C TYR A 168 -4.85 27.00 4.22
N THR A 169 -4.84 28.10 3.48
CA THR A 169 -5.94 28.50 2.59
C THR A 169 -5.67 28.23 1.11
N LYS A 170 -4.69 27.40 0.79
CA LYS A 170 -4.33 27.02 -0.59
C LYS A 170 -4.24 25.52 -0.66
N THR A 171 -4.70 24.91 -1.75
CA THR A 171 -4.62 23.45 -1.92
C THR A 171 -3.25 22.96 -2.43
N TYR A 172 -2.28 23.86 -2.59
CA TYR A 172 -0.96 23.56 -3.14
C TYR A 172 0.13 24.45 -2.53
N GLY A 173 1.39 24.18 -2.89
CA GLY A 173 2.52 25.04 -2.57
C GLY A 173 3.15 24.78 -1.22
N ILE A 174 2.90 23.61 -0.64
CA ILE A 174 3.65 23.08 0.49
C ILE A 174 4.76 22.16 -0.08
N PRO A 175 6.04 22.36 0.25
CA PRO A 175 7.10 21.38 -0.04
C PRO A 175 6.86 20.10 0.76
N SER A 176 7.35 18.94 0.33
CA SER A 176 7.20 17.71 1.13
C SER A 176 8.15 17.76 2.34
N PRO A 177 7.62 17.78 3.59
CA PRO A 177 8.45 17.62 4.77
C PRO A 177 9.06 16.22 4.84
N ASP A 178 10.21 16.09 5.53
CA ASP A 178 10.82 14.79 5.78
C ASP A 178 9.90 13.87 6.61
N HIS A 179 9.76 12.62 6.16
CA HIS A 179 8.91 11.59 6.73
C HIS A 179 9.61 10.22 6.78
N GLY A 180 10.94 10.20 6.66
CA GLY A 180 11.77 9.04 6.97
C GLY A 180 11.61 8.59 8.42
N MET A 181 11.84 7.31 8.73
CA MET A 181 11.68 6.76 10.07
C MET A 181 12.43 7.58 11.13
N ASP A 182 13.69 7.93 10.87
CA ASP A 182 14.48 8.77 11.78
C ASP A 182 13.82 10.14 12.03
N ALA A 183 13.31 10.78 10.97
CA ALA A 183 12.63 12.07 11.06
C ALA A 183 11.32 11.94 11.84
N THR A 184 10.52 10.92 11.58
CA THR A 184 9.28 10.62 12.30
C THR A 184 9.53 10.41 13.79
N LEU A 185 10.59 9.69 14.16
CA LEU A 185 10.97 9.50 15.56
C LEU A 185 11.42 10.82 16.23
N GLU A 186 12.14 11.68 15.51
CA GLU A 186 12.45 13.04 15.98
C GLU A 186 11.18 13.87 16.20
N GLN A 187 10.22 13.80 15.29
CA GLN A 187 8.93 14.52 15.33
C GLN A 187 8.07 14.10 16.53
N ILE A 188 7.94 12.78 16.73
CA ILE A 188 7.22 12.17 17.87
C ILE A 188 7.86 12.58 19.21
N ALA A 189 9.19 12.75 19.25
CA ALA A 189 9.92 13.22 20.42
C ALA A 189 9.58 12.44 21.70
N GLN A 190 9.62 11.10 21.64
CA GLN A 190 9.27 10.19 22.75
C GLN A 190 7.85 10.40 23.30
N GLY A 191 6.90 10.74 22.42
CA GLY A 191 5.49 10.97 22.76
C GLY A 191 5.17 12.42 23.17
N ALA A 192 6.14 13.33 23.15
CA ALA A 192 5.89 14.76 23.39
C ALA A 192 5.24 15.48 22.19
N MET A 193 5.31 14.88 21.00
CA MET A 193 4.74 15.42 19.74
C MET A 193 5.26 16.83 19.42
N SER A 194 6.52 17.08 19.77
CA SER A 194 7.08 18.44 19.86
C SER A 194 8.27 18.69 18.94
N GLY A 195 8.59 17.75 18.04
CA GLY A 195 9.79 17.77 17.21
C GLY A 195 9.59 18.22 15.76
N PHE A 196 8.34 18.48 15.33
CA PHE A 196 7.99 18.72 13.93
C PHE A 196 8.66 19.95 13.35
N VAL A 197 8.65 21.07 14.08
CA VAL A 197 9.25 22.33 13.60
C VAL A 197 10.77 22.25 13.59
N GLN A 198 11.38 21.61 14.60
CA GLN A 198 12.84 21.43 14.64
C GLN A 198 13.32 20.52 13.51
N ASN A 199 12.62 19.41 13.29
CA ASN A 199 12.93 18.46 12.22
C ASN A 199 12.77 19.13 10.85
N TYR A 200 11.66 19.84 10.61
CA TYR A 200 11.44 20.56 9.36
C TYR A 200 12.50 21.65 9.11
N ALA A 201 12.87 22.42 10.14
CA ALA A 201 13.92 23.43 10.01
C ALA A 201 15.31 22.86 9.69
N LYS A 202 15.59 21.65 10.19
CA LYS A 202 16.84 20.92 9.95
C LYS A 202 16.92 20.39 8.51
N ASN A 203 15.81 19.84 8.01
CA ASN A 203 15.79 19.12 6.73
C ASN A 203 15.44 20.02 5.53
N ASP A 204 14.62 21.06 5.74
CA ASP A 204 14.16 21.97 4.69
C ASP A 204 14.46 23.45 5.01
N PRO A 205 15.74 23.81 5.21
CA PRO A 205 16.12 25.17 5.58
C PRO A 205 15.75 26.16 4.47
N GLY A 206 15.01 27.21 4.82
CA GLY A 206 14.63 28.31 3.92
C GLY A 206 13.16 28.34 3.52
N ASN A 207 12.39 27.29 3.82
CA ASN A 207 10.94 27.30 3.71
C ASN A 207 10.28 27.96 4.93
N ASP A 208 9.01 28.35 4.79
CA ASP A 208 8.21 28.83 5.93
C ASP A 208 7.94 27.68 6.89
N LEU A 209 8.62 27.70 8.04
CA LEU A 209 8.54 26.63 9.04
C LEU A 209 7.14 26.40 9.61
N ARG A 210 6.22 27.36 9.45
CA ARG A 210 4.83 27.19 9.87
C ARG A 210 4.15 26.06 9.11
N LEU A 211 4.54 25.79 7.85
CA LEU A 211 3.84 24.87 6.96
C LEU A 211 3.64 23.46 7.54
N VAL A 212 4.58 22.95 8.32
CA VAL A 212 4.45 21.64 9.00
C VAL A 212 3.33 21.61 10.05
N MET A 213 2.97 22.77 10.60
CA MET A 213 1.88 22.97 11.56
C MET A 213 0.55 23.38 10.90
N SER A 214 0.46 23.35 9.57
CA SER A 214 -0.77 23.74 8.88
C SER A 214 -1.87 22.67 9.00
N TYR A 215 -3.12 23.11 8.92
CA TYR A 215 -4.28 22.25 8.70
C TYR A 215 -5.24 22.88 7.68
N TYR A 216 -6.03 22.04 7.03
CA TYR A 216 -7.10 22.44 6.12
C TYR A 216 -8.47 22.48 6.80
N THR A 217 -9.44 23.09 6.14
CA THR A 217 -10.86 23.00 6.51
C THR A 217 -11.69 22.48 5.34
N GLY A 218 -12.99 22.29 5.57
CA GLY A 218 -13.94 21.97 4.49
C GLY A 218 -14.01 23.02 3.36
N GLN A 219 -13.50 24.25 3.59
CA GLN A 219 -13.41 25.27 2.53
C GLN A 219 -12.44 24.87 1.42
N GLU A 220 -11.29 24.29 1.78
CA GLU A 220 -10.30 23.78 0.82
C GLU A 220 -10.54 22.33 0.45
N LEU A 221 -11.20 21.57 1.34
CA LEU A 221 -11.42 20.13 1.22
C LEU A 221 -12.92 19.73 1.13
N PRO A 222 -13.72 20.32 0.22
CA PRO A 222 -15.16 20.07 0.16
C PRO A 222 -15.52 18.60 -0.08
N MET A 223 -14.73 17.83 -0.85
CA MET A 223 -15.02 16.41 -1.08
C MET A 223 -14.78 15.57 0.18
N TYR A 224 -13.71 15.88 0.92
CA TYR A 224 -13.40 15.19 2.17
C TYR A 224 -14.37 15.58 3.28
N GLU A 225 -14.76 16.86 3.37
CA GLU A 225 -15.85 17.31 4.25
C GLU A 225 -17.16 16.59 3.93
N PHE A 226 -17.50 16.44 2.64
CA PHE A 226 -18.67 15.68 2.21
C PHE A 226 -18.64 14.24 2.73
N LEU A 227 -17.54 13.51 2.56
CA LEU A 227 -17.43 12.14 3.06
C LEU A 227 -17.54 12.10 4.59
N ALA A 228 -16.86 13.03 5.27
CA ALA A 228 -16.82 13.10 6.73
C ALA A 228 -18.19 13.41 7.37
N ASN A 229 -19.05 14.17 6.67
CA ASN A 229 -20.40 14.52 7.12
C ASN A 229 -21.44 13.44 6.75
N ASN A 230 -21.21 12.69 5.68
CA ASN A 230 -22.22 11.76 5.15
C ASN A 230 -21.93 10.29 5.42
N PHE A 231 -20.71 9.95 5.86
CA PHE A 231 -20.30 8.59 6.19
C PHE A 231 -19.51 8.62 7.51
N ALA A 232 -18.33 7.99 7.56
CA ALA A 232 -17.50 7.99 8.76
C ALA A 232 -16.06 8.37 8.50
N ILE A 233 -15.43 8.91 9.54
CA ILE A 233 -13.98 9.05 9.66
C ILE A 233 -13.46 8.12 10.76
N CYS A 234 -12.22 7.65 10.62
CA CYS A 234 -11.49 7.02 11.72
C CYS A 234 -10.52 8.05 12.32
N ASP A 235 -10.64 8.33 13.61
CA ASP A 235 -9.71 9.24 14.31
C ASP A 235 -8.67 8.51 15.15
N SER A 236 -8.54 7.20 14.94
CA SER A 236 -7.54 6.32 15.54
C SER A 236 -6.98 5.33 14.50
N TRP A 237 -6.81 5.75 13.23
CA TRP A 237 -6.11 4.99 12.20
C TRP A 237 -4.66 5.48 12.04
N HIS A 238 -3.70 4.62 12.34
CA HIS A 238 -2.28 4.95 12.27
C HIS A 238 -1.59 4.23 11.11
N SER A 239 -0.48 4.79 10.63
CA SER A 239 0.41 4.02 9.76
C SER A 239 1.00 2.82 10.53
N SER A 240 1.11 1.66 9.88
CA SER A 240 1.62 0.43 10.54
C SER A 240 3.09 0.53 10.97
N HIS A 241 3.84 1.41 10.30
CA HIS A 241 5.27 1.63 10.51
C HIS A 241 5.56 3.15 10.56
N PRO A 242 6.47 3.63 11.43
CA PRO A 242 6.86 5.06 11.48
C PRO A 242 7.72 5.53 10.30
N GLY A 243 8.15 4.62 9.44
CA GLY A 243 8.86 4.93 8.19
C GLY A 243 7.93 5.29 7.05
N GLU A 244 8.51 5.42 5.87
CA GLU A 244 7.90 6.04 4.69
C GLU A 244 6.86 5.15 3.97
N THR A 245 6.43 5.63 2.81
CA THR A 245 5.45 5.06 1.88
C THR A 245 5.57 3.55 1.63
N GLN A 246 6.74 3.07 1.19
CA GLN A 246 6.90 1.67 0.80
C GLN A 246 6.63 0.73 1.97
N CYS A 247 7.17 1.05 3.15
CA CYS A 247 7.00 0.22 4.35
C CYS A 247 5.53 0.03 4.69
N ASN A 248 4.76 1.12 4.62
CA ASN A 248 3.36 1.13 4.97
C ASN A 248 2.47 0.44 3.93
N ARG A 249 2.78 0.62 2.64
CA ARG A 249 2.12 -0.11 1.54
C ARG A 249 2.45 -1.61 1.55
N PHE A 250 3.67 -1.99 1.94
CA PHE A 250 4.04 -3.39 2.19
C PHE A 250 3.28 -3.98 3.38
N CYS A 251 3.13 -3.23 4.48
CA CYS A 251 2.33 -3.67 5.63
C CYS A 251 0.87 -3.92 5.23
N ALA A 252 0.28 -3.03 4.42
CA ALA A 252 -1.10 -3.16 3.93
C ALA A 252 -1.35 -4.40 3.06
N SER A 253 -0.30 -4.93 2.41
CA SER A 253 -0.41 -6.05 1.46
C SER A 253 0.19 -7.36 1.97
N THR A 254 1.13 -7.32 2.92
CA THR A 254 1.89 -8.49 3.41
C THR A 254 1.92 -8.62 4.94
N GLY A 255 1.41 -7.64 5.68
CA GLY A 255 1.45 -7.58 7.14
C GLY A 255 2.83 -7.29 7.72
N ARG A 256 3.84 -7.12 6.86
CA ARG A 256 5.24 -6.90 7.20
C ARG A 256 5.86 -5.86 6.27
N THR A 257 7.04 -5.39 6.61
CA THR A 257 7.87 -4.57 5.70
C THR A 257 9.25 -5.22 5.55
N PRO A 258 9.85 -5.23 4.34
CA PRO A 258 11.20 -5.77 4.12
C PRO A 258 12.31 -4.83 4.61
N GLU A 259 12.00 -3.54 4.76
CA GLU A 259 12.95 -2.50 5.17
C GLU A 259 12.28 -1.50 6.13
N LEU A 260 13.09 -0.76 6.87
CA LEU A 260 12.62 0.27 7.80
C LEU A 260 12.24 1.60 7.11
N ASP A 261 12.76 1.85 5.92
CA ASP A 261 12.44 3.02 5.09
C ASP A 261 12.23 2.61 3.64
N ASN A 262 11.95 3.59 2.76
CA ASN A 262 11.90 3.32 1.32
C ASN A 262 13.22 2.71 0.84
N LEU A 263 13.10 1.79 -0.11
CA LEU A 263 14.26 1.31 -0.85
C LEU A 263 14.87 2.43 -1.67
N ASP A 264 16.19 2.44 -1.73
CA ASP A 264 16.91 3.23 -2.71
C ASP A 264 16.49 2.81 -4.13
N ILE A 265 16.30 3.77 -5.04
CA ILE A 265 15.86 3.49 -6.42
C ILE A 265 16.83 2.58 -7.21
N THR A 266 18.07 2.47 -6.74
CA THR A 266 19.10 1.61 -7.31
C THR A 266 19.12 0.20 -6.70
N ASP A 267 18.30 -0.05 -5.67
CA ASP A 267 18.22 -1.34 -5.02
C ASP A 267 17.78 -2.42 -6.02
N PRO A 268 18.56 -3.51 -6.18
CA PRO A 268 18.28 -4.55 -7.16
C PRO A 268 16.99 -5.33 -6.87
N ARG A 269 16.40 -5.18 -5.68
CA ARG A 269 15.15 -5.84 -5.28
C ARG A 269 13.91 -5.10 -5.80
N ILE A 270 14.03 -3.83 -6.21
CA ILE A 270 12.92 -3.10 -6.82
C ILE A 270 12.39 -3.93 -8.01
N ALA A 271 11.08 -4.16 -8.04
CA ALA A 271 10.38 -5.00 -9.02
C ALA A 271 10.55 -6.52 -8.86
N TYR A 272 11.28 -6.99 -7.86
CA TYR A 272 11.59 -8.41 -7.67
C TYR A 272 11.23 -8.95 -6.28
N TYR A 273 10.32 -8.29 -5.57
CA TYR A 273 9.84 -8.78 -4.28
C TYR A 273 9.01 -10.05 -4.43
N ARG A 274 9.30 -11.03 -3.57
CA ARG A 274 8.65 -12.36 -3.57
C ARG A 274 7.90 -12.68 -2.28
N ALA A 275 7.64 -11.67 -1.46
CA ALA A 275 6.82 -11.82 -0.28
C ALA A 275 5.40 -12.22 -0.68
N ARG A 276 4.80 -13.12 0.11
CA ARG A 276 3.40 -13.52 -0.06
C ARG A 276 2.50 -12.34 0.29
N THR A 277 1.52 -12.06 -0.56
CA THR A 277 0.59 -10.94 -0.38
C THR A 277 -0.84 -11.43 -0.09
N VAL A 278 -1.71 -10.52 0.32
CA VAL A 278 -3.15 -10.77 0.43
C VAL A 278 -3.78 -11.18 -0.91
N PHE A 279 -3.23 -10.70 -2.04
CA PHE A 279 -3.70 -11.06 -3.38
C PHE A 279 -3.40 -12.52 -3.74
N ASP A 280 -2.32 -13.08 -3.18
CA ASP A 280 -2.03 -14.52 -3.32
C ASP A 280 -3.08 -15.36 -2.58
N VAL A 281 -3.42 -14.96 -1.35
CA VAL A 281 -4.49 -15.60 -0.57
C VAL A 281 -5.83 -15.52 -1.30
N LEU A 282 -6.18 -14.37 -1.87
CA LEU A 282 -7.40 -14.21 -2.66
C LEU A 282 -7.41 -15.09 -3.90
N THR A 283 -6.29 -15.17 -4.62
CA THR A 283 -6.15 -16.04 -5.80
C THR A 283 -6.31 -17.51 -5.44
N GLU A 284 -5.65 -17.96 -4.37
CA GLU A 284 -5.74 -19.35 -3.88
C GLU A 284 -7.14 -19.69 -3.36
N SER A 285 -7.89 -18.69 -2.90
CA SER A 285 -9.28 -18.83 -2.42
C SER A 285 -10.34 -18.71 -3.52
N ASP A 286 -9.94 -18.57 -4.79
CA ASP A 286 -10.84 -18.28 -5.93
C ASP A 286 -11.71 -17.02 -5.72
N VAL A 287 -11.13 -15.99 -5.08
CA VAL A 287 -11.78 -14.71 -4.84
C VAL A 287 -11.34 -13.72 -5.91
N ASP A 288 -12.31 -13.09 -6.58
CA ASP A 288 -12.01 -12.09 -7.59
C ASP A 288 -11.42 -10.82 -6.98
N TRP A 289 -10.33 -10.34 -7.57
CA TRP A 289 -9.62 -9.16 -7.12
C TRP A 289 -8.98 -8.42 -8.28
N ALA A 290 -8.84 -7.11 -8.11
CA ALA A 290 -8.06 -6.27 -9.02
C ALA A 290 -7.17 -5.30 -8.26
N TYR A 291 -6.05 -4.95 -8.86
CA TYR A 291 -5.24 -3.81 -8.48
C TYR A 291 -5.35 -2.74 -9.57
N VAL A 292 -5.72 -1.54 -9.21
CA VAL A 292 -6.05 -0.46 -10.13
C VAL A 292 -4.93 0.58 -10.05
N GLU A 293 -4.35 0.89 -11.21
CA GLU A 293 -3.26 1.85 -11.30
C GLU A 293 -3.76 3.14 -11.96
N GLY A 294 -3.58 4.28 -11.29
CA GLY A 294 -3.68 5.59 -11.92
C GLY A 294 -2.56 5.82 -12.95
N ASN A 295 -1.37 5.30 -12.66
CA ASN A 295 -0.21 5.26 -13.55
C ASN A 295 0.51 3.89 -13.48
N ILE A 296 1.41 3.71 -12.52
CA ILE A 296 2.15 2.49 -12.20
C ILE A 296 2.05 2.34 -10.68
N GLY A 297 1.41 1.27 -10.24
CA GLY A 297 1.14 1.02 -8.83
C GLY A 297 2.28 0.26 -8.14
N PHE A 298 2.28 0.32 -6.80
CA PHE A 298 3.23 -0.36 -5.93
C PHE A 298 3.19 -1.88 -6.06
N ILE A 299 2.06 -2.45 -6.48
CA ILE A 299 1.93 -3.89 -6.77
C ILE A 299 3.01 -4.41 -7.73
N ARG A 300 3.51 -3.53 -8.62
CA ARG A 300 4.55 -3.86 -9.62
C ARG A 300 5.93 -4.06 -9.00
N MET A 301 6.12 -3.72 -7.73
CA MET A 301 7.34 -4.05 -6.98
C MET A 301 7.47 -5.56 -6.73
N PHE A 302 6.37 -6.31 -6.81
CA PHE A 302 6.36 -7.76 -6.63
C PHE A 302 6.57 -8.49 -7.96
N ASP A 303 7.52 -9.42 -7.98
CA ASP A 303 7.94 -10.18 -9.17
C ASP A 303 6.74 -10.82 -9.88
N ARG A 304 5.80 -11.35 -9.09
CA ARG A 304 4.58 -12.05 -9.56
C ARG A 304 3.62 -11.16 -10.35
N TYR A 305 3.47 -9.89 -9.98
CA TYR A 305 2.48 -8.98 -10.58
C TYR A 305 3.09 -7.96 -11.53
N ARG A 306 4.43 -7.89 -11.61
CA ARG A 306 5.16 -6.91 -12.41
C ARG A 306 4.68 -6.81 -13.85
N LEU A 307 4.30 -7.93 -14.48
CA LEU A 307 3.82 -7.98 -15.87
C LEU A 307 2.34 -8.39 -15.98
N ASP A 308 1.61 -8.48 -14.87
CA ASP A 308 0.21 -8.89 -14.87
C ASP A 308 -0.67 -7.79 -15.48
N THR A 309 -1.35 -8.07 -16.57
CA THR A 309 -2.29 -7.14 -17.22
C THR A 309 -3.74 -7.58 -17.10
N GLN A 310 -4.00 -8.70 -16.40
CA GLN A 310 -5.34 -9.25 -16.21
C GLN A 310 -5.95 -8.79 -14.88
N ARG A 311 -5.15 -8.85 -13.81
CA ARG A 311 -5.55 -8.43 -12.45
C ARG A 311 -5.09 -7.03 -12.12
N VAL A 312 -4.00 -6.56 -12.74
CA VAL A 312 -3.52 -5.19 -12.57
C VAL A 312 -3.95 -4.34 -13.78
N ILE A 313 -4.95 -3.48 -13.56
CA ILE A 313 -5.71 -2.79 -14.60
C ILE A 313 -5.62 -1.26 -14.47
N PRO A 314 -5.76 -0.50 -15.56
CA PRO A 314 -5.83 0.95 -15.48
C PRO A 314 -7.14 1.43 -14.82
N TYR A 315 -7.06 2.57 -14.14
CA TYR A 315 -8.25 3.26 -13.62
C TYR A 315 -9.23 3.65 -14.74
N ARG A 316 -8.72 4.23 -15.84
CA ARG A 316 -9.46 4.67 -17.03
C ARG A 316 -8.60 4.46 -18.29
N ASP A 317 -9.22 4.53 -19.48
CA ASP A 317 -8.48 4.39 -20.74
C ASP A 317 -7.91 5.73 -21.23
N ASP A 318 -6.84 6.19 -20.59
CA ASP A 318 -6.14 7.41 -21.03
C ASP A 318 -5.31 7.20 -22.30
N SER A 319 -5.09 5.95 -22.68
CA SER A 319 -4.18 5.56 -23.77
C SER A 319 -4.88 5.19 -25.08
N GLY A 320 -6.19 4.90 -25.03
CA GLY A 320 -6.94 4.31 -26.14
C GLY A 320 -6.59 2.83 -26.39
N LEU A 321 -5.86 2.18 -25.48
CA LEU A 321 -5.27 0.84 -25.70
C LEU A 321 -6.08 -0.29 -25.06
N THR A 322 -6.99 0.01 -24.14
CA THR A 322 -7.81 -1.01 -23.49
C THR A 322 -9.17 -0.46 -23.07
N SER A 323 -10.22 -1.21 -23.38
CA SER A 323 -11.56 -0.95 -22.83
C SER A 323 -11.78 -1.60 -21.47
N ASP A 324 -10.87 -2.48 -21.03
CA ASP A 324 -10.94 -3.16 -19.74
C ASP A 324 -10.28 -2.29 -18.66
N THR A 325 -11.09 -1.42 -18.05
CA THR A 325 -10.68 -0.43 -17.04
C THR A 325 -11.54 -0.59 -15.79
N PHE A 326 -11.07 -0.07 -14.65
CA PHE A 326 -11.85 -0.09 -13.42
C PHE A 326 -13.24 0.56 -13.61
N ILE A 327 -13.30 1.75 -14.20
CA ILE A 327 -14.57 2.45 -14.45
C ILE A 327 -15.51 1.60 -15.31
N ALA A 328 -15.02 1.04 -16.41
CA ALA A 328 -15.83 0.20 -17.29
C ALA A 328 -16.36 -1.07 -16.58
N ARG A 329 -15.54 -1.70 -15.72
CA ARG A 329 -15.96 -2.85 -14.93
C ARG A 329 -17.07 -2.49 -13.94
N VAL A 330 -16.94 -1.37 -13.23
CA VAL A 330 -17.96 -0.91 -12.26
C VAL A 330 -19.28 -0.56 -12.97
N GLU A 331 -19.22 0.17 -14.08
CA GLU A 331 -20.40 0.55 -14.87
C GLU A 331 -21.16 -0.65 -15.44
N GLN A 332 -20.45 -1.75 -15.71
CA GLN A 332 -21.03 -3.01 -16.18
C GLN A 332 -21.51 -3.92 -15.03
N GLY A 333 -21.35 -3.51 -13.77
CA GLY A 333 -21.72 -4.32 -12.60
C GLY A 333 -20.73 -5.44 -12.25
N HIS A 334 -19.51 -5.39 -12.79
CA HIS A 334 -18.43 -6.36 -12.58
C HIS A 334 -17.37 -5.82 -11.61
N LEU A 335 -17.78 -5.20 -10.51
CA LEU A 335 -16.84 -4.77 -9.48
C LEU A 335 -16.22 -6.02 -8.81
N PRO A 336 -14.88 -6.16 -8.74
CA PRO A 336 -14.24 -7.29 -8.05
C PRO A 336 -14.58 -7.37 -6.57
N SER A 337 -14.38 -8.53 -5.93
CA SER A 337 -14.65 -8.68 -4.50
C SER A 337 -13.68 -7.86 -3.66
N VAL A 338 -12.41 -7.75 -4.10
CA VAL A 338 -11.40 -6.88 -3.50
C VAL A 338 -10.74 -6.03 -4.58
N THR A 339 -10.74 -4.71 -4.40
CA THR A 339 -10.06 -3.78 -5.31
C THR A 339 -9.10 -2.91 -4.51
N PHE A 340 -7.82 -2.90 -4.87
CA PHE A 340 -6.87 -1.88 -4.40
C PHE A 340 -6.68 -0.85 -5.49
N ILE A 341 -6.57 0.42 -5.13
CA ILE A 341 -6.39 1.53 -6.05
C ILE A 341 -5.20 2.34 -5.59
N ASP A 342 -4.22 2.46 -6.48
CA ASP A 342 -3.17 3.46 -6.37
C ASP A 342 -3.51 4.69 -7.22
N PRO A 343 -3.32 5.90 -6.67
CA PRO A 343 -3.49 7.12 -7.41
C PRO A 343 -2.45 7.27 -8.53
N ASN A 344 -2.55 8.36 -9.28
CA ASN A 344 -1.50 8.81 -10.16
C ASN A 344 -0.44 9.55 -9.35
N PHE A 345 0.78 9.01 -9.30
CA PHE A 345 1.92 9.61 -8.59
C PHE A 345 2.73 10.62 -9.42
N ILE A 346 2.39 10.84 -10.70
CA ILE A 346 3.24 11.65 -11.61
C ILE A 346 3.07 13.15 -11.38
N ASP A 347 3.98 13.77 -10.64
CA ASP A 347 4.04 15.23 -10.45
C ASP A 347 5.25 15.92 -11.10
N ILE A 348 5.60 15.50 -12.33
CA ILE A 348 6.69 16.11 -13.09
C ILE A 348 6.20 16.93 -14.29
N PRO A 349 6.88 18.03 -14.67
CA PRO A 349 6.58 18.74 -15.90
C PRO A 349 6.72 17.82 -17.13
N PRO A 350 5.83 17.90 -18.13
CA PRO A 350 4.70 18.82 -18.24
C PRO A 350 3.37 18.28 -17.68
N ALA A 351 3.35 17.06 -17.12
CA ALA A 351 2.12 16.38 -16.71
C ALA A 351 1.48 17.04 -15.48
N TRP A 352 2.29 17.32 -14.43
CA TRP A 352 1.82 17.85 -13.14
C TRP A 352 0.50 17.19 -12.72
N ALA A 353 0.39 15.88 -12.89
CA ALA A 353 -0.87 15.15 -13.00
C ALA A 353 -1.24 14.39 -11.72
N ALA A 354 -0.39 14.48 -10.71
CA ALA A 354 -0.54 13.73 -9.48
C ALA A 354 -1.86 14.07 -8.79
N ASN A 355 -2.49 13.03 -8.27
CA ASN A 355 -3.76 13.11 -7.55
C ASN A 355 -3.75 12.19 -6.32
N ASP A 356 -2.55 11.95 -5.80
CA ASP A 356 -2.20 11.16 -4.63
C ASP A 356 -2.19 11.99 -3.34
N ASP A 357 -2.26 13.32 -3.45
CA ASP A 357 -2.08 14.31 -2.38
C ASP A 357 -0.64 14.48 -1.89
N LEU A 358 0.38 13.75 -2.37
CA LEU A 358 1.78 13.97 -1.97
C LEU A 358 2.23 15.43 -2.23
N PRO A 359 2.79 16.21 -1.28
CA PRO A 359 3.29 17.53 -1.61
C PRO A 359 4.48 17.43 -2.60
N PRO A 360 4.59 18.31 -3.60
CA PRO A 360 3.86 19.56 -3.76
C PRO A 360 2.56 19.48 -4.59
N ALA A 361 2.05 18.27 -4.85
CA ALA A 361 0.84 18.06 -5.63
C ALA A 361 -0.35 18.82 -5.01
N ASP A 362 -1.27 19.24 -5.88
CA ASP A 362 -2.45 19.99 -5.49
C ASP A 362 -3.49 19.02 -4.90
N VAL A 363 -3.82 19.17 -3.60
CA VAL A 363 -4.79 18.30 -2.92
C VAL A 363 -6.21 18.41 -3.52
N CYS A 364 -6.47 19.43 -4.33
CA CYS A 364 -7.70 19.48 -5.11
C CYS A 364 -7.81 18.31 -6.11
N ARG A 365 -6.71 17.83 -6.66
CA ARG A 365 -6.71 16.70 -7.61
C ARG A 365 -7.01 15.37 -6.94
N GLY A 366 -6.51 15.15 -5.72
CA GLY A 366 -6.93 13.99 -4.91
C GLY A 366 -8.42 14.03 -4.60
N GLN A 367 -8.97 15.21 -4.32
CA GLN A 367 -10.42 15.36 -4.20
C GLN A 367 -11.17 15.01 -5.49
N GLU A 368 -10.65 15.36 -6.67
CA GLU A 368 -11.26 14.95 -7.96
C GLU A 368 -11.24 13.44 -8.16
N LEU A 369 -10.16 12.76 -7.77
CA LEU A 369 -10.06 11.29 -7.79
C LEU A 369 -11.13 10.67 -6.87
N VAL A 370 -11.17 11.12 -5.61
CA VAL A 370 -12.13 10.62 -4.62
C VAL A 370 -13.58 10.91 -5.01
N ARG A 371 -13.84 12.09 -5.59
CA ARG A 371 -15.15 12.45 -6.17
C ARG A 371 -15.55 11.47 -7.26
N GLY A 372 -14.66 11.20 -8.22
CA GLY A 372 -14.92 10.26 -9.32
C GLY A 372 -15.17 8.84 -8.83
N LEU A 373 -14.37 8.37 -7.86
CA LEU A 373 -14.52 7.05 -7.26
C LEU A 373 -15.85 6.90 -6.52
N TYR A 374 -16.23 7.87 -5.70
CA TYR A 374 -17.52 7.88 -5.03
C TYR A 374 -18.69 7.95 -6.05
N ASP A 375 -18.58 8.78 -7.07
CA ASP A 375 -19.64 8.94 -8.08
C ASP A 375 -19.92 7.64 -8.83
N VAL A 376 -18.87 6.94 -9.30
CA VAL A 376 -19.04 5.68 -10.03
C VAL A 376 -19.56 4.56 -9.12
N LEU A 377 -19.05 4.44 -7.89
CA LEU A 377 -19.46 3.39 -6.96
C LEU A 377 -20.88 3.60 -6.43
N SER A 378 -21.27 4.84 -6.10
CA SER A 378 -22.61 5.15 -5.56
C SER A 378 -23.74 4.99 -6.59
N LYS A 379 -23.40 4.98 -7.88
CA LYS A 379 -24.32 4.69 -9.00
C LYS A 379 -24.31 3.22 -9.40
N ALA A 380 -23.32 2.44 -8.98
CA ALA A 380 -23.20 1.04 -9.34
C ALA A 380 -24.35 0.20 -8.76
N PRO A 381 -24.81 -0.85 -9.46
CA PRO A 381 -25.81 -1.79 -8.94
C PRO A 381 -25.35 -2.51 -7.66
N THR A 382 -24.04 -2.53 -7.39
CA THR A 382 -23.42 -3.19 -6.25
C THR A 382 -23.29 -2.30 -5.01
N TRP A 383 -23.65 -1.01 -5.08
CA TRP A 383 -23.43 -0.02 -4.01
C TRP A 383 -23.86 -0.50 -2.61
N ASP A 384 -25.03 -1.14 -2.51
CA ASP A 384 -25.61 -1.64 -1.26
C ASP A 384 -24.77 -2.75 -0.61
N ARG A 385 -23.76 -3.27 -1.30
CA ARG A 385 -22.83 -4.32 -0.85
C ARG A 385 -21.37 -3.90 -0.98
N THR A 386 -21.11 -2.59 -1.11
CA THR A 386 -19.76 -2.04 -1.26
C THR A 386 -19.30 -1.34 0.02
N LEU A 387 -18.05 -1.62 0.39
CA LEU A 387 -17.27 -0.86 1.36
C LEU A 387 -16.13 -0.15 0.61
N LEU A 388 -16.14 1.17 0.60
CA LEU A 388 -15.01 1.99 0.16
C LEU A 388 -14.24 2.50 1.38
N VAL A 389 -12.94 2.25 1.40
CA VAL A 389 -12.00 2.75 2.40
C VAL A 389 -11.01 3.65 1.68
N ILE A 390 -10.89 4.89 2.14
CA ILE A 390 -9.90 5.85 1.64
C ILE A 390 -8.98 6.16 2.82
N THR A 391 -7.70 5.85 2.70
CA THR A 391 -6.69 6.07 3.75
C THR A 391 -5.42 6.65 3.13
N TYR A 392 -4.41 6.94 3.94
CA TYR A 392 -3.09 7.40 3.49
C TYR A 392 -2.03 6.42 3.98
N ASP A 393 -0.93 6.31 3.25
CA ASP A 393 0.21 5.48 3.61
C ASP A 393 0.90 5.95 4.91
N GLU A 394 1.18 7.25 5.06
CA GLU A 394 1.81 7.86 6.22
C GLU A 394 1.50 9.38 6.33
N HIS A 395 2.06 10.07 7.33
CA HIS A 395 1.66 11.43 7.74
C HIS A 395 2.32 12.57 6.94
N GLY A 396 3.34 12.30 6.14
CA GLY A 396 4.04 13.26 5.28
C GLY A 396 4.87 14.27 6.04
N GLY A 397 5.27 13.96 7.27
CA GLY A 397 5.99 14.88 8.14
C GLY A 397 5.12 16.01 8.71
N PHE A 398 3.83 16.07 8.37
CA PHE A 398 2.88 17.04 8.91
C PHE A 398 2.53 16.74 10.36
N PHE A 399 2.32 17.80 11.15
CA PHE A 399 1.95 17.68 12.55
C PHE A 399 0.69 16.83 12.75
N ASP A 400 0.75 15.94 13.74
CA ASP A 400 -0.41 15.32 14.38
C ASP A 400 -0.16 15.33 15.89
N HIS A 401 -1.19 15.67 16.66
CA HIS A 401 -1.08 15.77 18.11
C HIS A 401 -1.16 14.40 18.82
N SER A 402 -1.68 13.37 18.14
CA SER A 402 -1.95 12.08 18.77
C SER A 402 -0.69 11.25 18.90
N VAL A 403 -0.35 10.87 20.13
CA VAL A 403 0.78 9.97 20.39
C VAL A 403 0.48 8.59 19.77
N PRO A 404 1.40 8.02 18.96
CA PRO A 404 1.20 6.72 18.33
C PRO A 404 0.91 5.59 19.31
N ALA A 405 -0.04 4.72 18.97
CA ALA A 405 -0.35 3.52 19.75
C ALA A 405 0.89 2.63 19.90
N GLY A 406 1.07 2.05 21.08
CA GLY A 406 2.25 1.28 21.48
C GLY A 406 3.32 2.11 22.19
N MET A 407 3.18 3.44 22.24
CA MET A 407 4.07 4.32 23.00
C MET A 407 3.49 4.71 24.37
N PRO A 408 4.34 4.97 25.39
CA PRO A 408 3.91 5.61 26.63
C PRO A 408 3.22 6.95 26.36
N GLY A 409 2.09 7.21 27.03
CA GLY A 409 1.29 8.43 26.85
C GLY A 409 0.27 8.37 25.70
N SER A 410 0.24 7.29 24.92
CA SER A 410 -0.81 7.06 23.92
C SER A 410 -2.09 6.52 24.56
N ALA A 411 -3.21 6.58 23.82
CA ALA A 411 -4.46 5.94 24.25
C ALA A 411 -4.35 4.40 24.34
N HIS A 412 -3.34 3.82 23.70
CA HIS A 412 -3.07 2.38 23.64
C HIS A 412 -1.59 2.10 23.95
N GLU A 413 -1.18 2.23 25.20
CA GLU A 413 0.24 2.17 25.60
C GLU A 413 0.91 0.78 25.49
N THR A 414 0.15 -0.27 25.20
CA THR A 414 0.69 -1.64 25.15
C THR A 414 1.56 -1.81 23.90
N PRO A 415 2.84 -2.22 24.03
CA PRO A 415 3.67 -2.52 22.88
C PRO A 415 3.04 -3.58 21.99
N LEU A 416 3.32 -3.43 20.71
CA LEU A 416 2.50 -3.90 19.62
C LEU A 416 3.40 -4.79 18.73
N PRO A 417 3.00 -6.01 18.31
CA PRO A 417 3.87 -6.93 17.55
C PRO A 417 4.56 -6.32 16.33
N ARG A 418 5.89 -6.44 16.21
CA ARG A 418 6.66 -5.75 15.16
C ARG A 418 6.35 -6.27 13.75
N VAL A 419 6.33 -5.36 12.77
CA VAL A 419 6.17 -5.66 11.33
C VAL A 419 7.51 -5.87 10.61
N HIS A 420 8.61 -5.55 11.26
CA HIS A 420 9.99 -5.81 10.86
C HIS A 420 10.78 -6.24 12.11
N PRO A 421 11.73 -7.18 12.03
CA PRO A 421 12.51 -7.64 13.20
C PRO A 421 13.17 -6.49 13.98
N ASP A 422 13.75 -5.53 13.26
CA ASP A 422 14.38 -4.33 13.83
C ASP A 422 13.44 -3.11 13.87
N GLY A 423 12.17 -3.27 13.51
CA GLY A 423 11.19 -2.19 13.45
C GLY A 423 10.61 -1.81 14.80
N ALA A 424 9.82 -0.73 14.83
CA ALA A 424 9.15 -0.27 16.05
C ALA A 424 8.10 -1.28 16.56
N ASP A 425 7.95 -1.35 17.90
CA ASP A 425 6.83 -2.01 18.58
C ASP A 425 5.70 -1.04 18.92
N HIS A 426 5.61 0.05 18.15
CA HIS A 426 4.52 1.01 18.15
C HIS A 426 4.16 1.33 16.69
N LEU A 427 2.97 1.91 16.48
CA LEU A 427 2.53 2.37 15.17
C LEU A 427 3.23 3.68 14.79
N GLY A 428 3.12 4.07 13.53
CA GLY A 428 3.49 5.42 13.11
C GLY A 428 2.40 6.46 13.46
N LEU A 429 2.51 7.63 12.86
CA LEU A 429 1.58 8.73 13.11
C LEU A 429 0.21 8.44 12.49
N ARG A 430 -0.79 9.16 12.99
CA ARG A 430 -2.18 9.00 12.57
C ARG A 430 -2.40 9.59 11.18
N VAL A 431 -3.16 8.87 10.35
CA VAL A 431 -3.48 9.24 8.97
C VAL A 431 -4.99 9.46 8.79
N PRO A 432 -5.42 10.33 7.87
CA PRO A 432 -6.83 10.50 7.54
C PRO A 432 -7.39 9.18 7.03
N THR A 433 -8.57 8.78 7.48
CA THR A 433 -9.26 7.60 6.92
C THR A 433 -10.76 7.82 6.89
N PHE A 434 -11.38 7.49 5.76
CA PHE A 434 -12.82 7.53 5.53
C PHE A 434 -13.36 6.11 5.32
N ILE A 435 -14.44 5.79 6.01
CA ILE A 435 -15.21 4.55 5.81
C ILE A 435 -16.52 4.92 5.15
N VAL A 436 -16.69 4.50 3.89
CA VAL A 436 -17.77 4.92 3.02
C VAL A 436 -18.58 3.68 2.60
N SER A 437 -19.78 3.55 3.14
CA SER A 437 -20.70 2.45 2.85
C SER A 437 -22.14 2.84 3.20
N PRO A 438 -23.17 2.33 2.52
CA PRO A 438 -24.55 2.55 2.95
C PRO A 438 -24.91 1.82 4.26
N TRP A 439 -23.98 1.04 4.82
CA TRP A 439 -24.13 0.36 6.12
C TRP A 439 -23.54 1.12 7.32
N ILE A 440 -23.07 2.37 7.13
CA ILE A 440 -22.63 3.24 8.21
C ILE A 440 -23.50 4.49 8.35
N ASP A 441 -23.70 4.93 9.59
CA ASP A 441 -24.44 6.17 9.88
C ASP A 441 -23.67 7.41 9.41
N ALA A 442 -24.39 8.43 8.97
CA ALA A 442 -23.79 9.69 8.52
C ALA A 442 -23.15 10.45 9.70
N GLY A 443 -21.94 10.96 9.50
CA GLY A 443 -21.21 11.74 10.49
C GLY A 443 -20.57 10.89 11.60
N THR A 444 -20.43 9.57 11.40
CA THR A 444 -19.87 8.66 12.39
C THR A 444 -18.37 8.94 12.61
N VAL A 445 -17.93 8.90 13.87
CA VAL A 445 -16.51 8.97 14.24
C VAL A 445 -16.13 7.62 14.83
N ILE A 446 -15.36 6.84 14.07
CA ILE A 446 -14.91 5.52 14.51
C ILE A 446 -13.65 5.70 15.38
N LYS A 447 -13.74 5.16 16.60
CA LYS A 447 -12.70 5.24 17.64
C LYS A 447 -11.82 4.01 17.71
N THR A 448 -12.19 2.94 17.01
CA THR A 448 -11.45 1.69 16.98
C THR A 448 -10.04 1.94 16.47
N LEU A 449 -9.04 1.41 17.18
CA LEU A 449 -7.65 1.47 16.76
C LEU A 449 -7.47 0.63 15.50
N PHE A 450 -7.04 1.27 14.43
CA PHE A 450 -6.67 0.61 13.19
C PHE A 450 -5.25 0.97 12.79
N ASP A 451 -4.66 0.07 12.01
CA ASP A 451 -3.45 0.30 11.24
C ASP A 451 -3.59 -0.34 9.85
N HIS A 452 -2.59 -0.23 8.99
CA HIS A 452 -2.69 -0.77 7.64
C HIS A 452 -2.88 -2.28 7.58
N THR A 453 -2.47 -3.03 8.61
CA THR A 453 -2.73 -4.47 8.67
C THR A 453 -4.20 -4.81 8.96
N SER A 454 -5.00 -3.83 9.39
CA SER A 454 -6.46 -3.94 9.51
C SER A 454 -7.14 -4.17 8.15
N ILE A 455 -6.50 -3.77 7.06
CA ILE A 455 -6.92 -4.07 5.69
C ILE A 455 -6.87 -5.58 5.43
N ILE A 456 -5.74 -6.22 5.74
CA ILE A 456 -5.55 -7.67 5.60
C ILE A 456 -6.54 -8.41 6.49
N LYS A 457 -6.67 -8.00 7.75
CA LYS A 457 -7.61 -8.57 8.70
C LYS A 457 -9.03 -8.61 8.14
N THR A 458 -9.49 -7.46 7.64
CA THR A 458 -10.84 -7.30 7.04
C THR A 458 -11.03 -8.19 5.82
N ILE A 459 -10.05 -8.25 4.92
CA ILE A 459 -10.13 -9.06 3.69
C ILE A 459 -10.18 -10.55 4.03
N VAL A 460 -9.25 -11.02 4.87
CA VAL A 460 -9.15 -12.45 5.19
C VAL A 460 -10.37 -12.92 5.97
N GLU A 461 -10.85 -12.14 6.94
CA GLU A 461 -12.08 -12.47 7.67
C GLU A 461 -13.30 -12.55 6.75
N ARG A 462 -13.36 -11.68 5.73
CA ARG A 462 -14.48 -11.66 4.81
C ARG A 462 -14.47 -12.80 3.78
N PHE A 463 -13.30 -13.07 3.20
CA PHE A 463 -13.19 -13.83 1.95
C PHE A 463 -12.38 -15.12 2.07
N ALA A 464 -11.55 -15.27 3.11
CA ALA A 464 -10.72 -16.46 3.32
C ALA A 464 -10.61 -16.93 4.79
N PRO A 465 -11.66 -16.84 5.64
CA PRO A 465 -11.52 -16.98 7.09
C PRO A 465 -11.09 -18.37 7.57
N ALA A 466 -11.36 -19.41 6.78
CA ALA A 466 -11.11 -20.80 7.15
C ALA A 466 -9.87 -21.41 6.47
N GLN A 467 -9.29 -20.74 5.46
CA GLN A 467 -8.20 -21.31 4.65
C GLN A 467 -6.81 -20.91 5.15
N PHE A 468 -6.68 -19.70 5.72
CA PHE A 468 -5.37 -19.15 6.07
C PHE A 468 -5.38 -18.54 7.47
N PRO A 469 -4.65 -19.12 8.44
CA PRO A 469 -4.41 -18.45 9.71
C PRO A 469 -3.62 -17.16 9.47
N ILE A 470 -4.18 -16.01 9.86
CA ILE A 470 -3.59 -14.69 9.59
C ILE A 470 -2.19 -14.57 10.20
N ALA A 471 -1.99 -15.08 11.42
CA ALA A 471 -0.70 -15.04 12.11
C ALA A 471 0.40 -15.76 11.32
N ASP A 472 0.10 -16.94 10.79
CA ASP A 472 1.07 -17.75 10.06
C ASP A 472 1.49 -17.09 8.74
N VAL A 473 0.53 -16.46 8.05
CA VAL A 473 0.77 -15.88 6.72
C VAL A 473 1.30 -14.45 6.82
N PHE A 474 0.65 -13.60 7.61
CA PHE A 474 0.86 -12.15 7.65
C PHE A 474 1.47 -11.65 8.97
N GLY A 475 1.62 -12.52 9.97
CA GLY A 475 2.25 -12.20 11.25
C GLY A 475 1.27 -11.76 12.34
N GLU A 476 1.78 -11.70 13.57
CA GLU A 476 0.99 -11.39 14.77
C GLU A 476 0.37 -9.99 14.74
N ARG A 477 1.00 -9.01 14.08
CA ARG A 477 0.43 -7.66 13.88
C ARG A 477 -0.92 -7.75 13.16
N ALA A 478 -0.95 -8.38 11.99
CA ALA A 478 -2.17 -8.54 11.21
C ALA A 478 -3.21 -9.41 11.91
N ALA A 479 -2.78 -10.44 12.65
CA ALA A 479 -3.68 -11.33 13.38
C ALA A 479 -4.41 -10.61 14.54
N SER A 480 -3.71 -9.70 15.22
CA SER A 480 -4.21 -8.92 16.36
C SER A 480 -4.88 -7.60 15.98
N ALA A 481 -4.81 -7.19 14.71
CA ALA A 481 -5.47 -5.99 14.20
C ALA A 481 -7.01 -6.10 14.30
N ASN A 482 -7.69 -4.95 14.32
CA ASN A 482 -9.15 -4.90 14.27
C ASN A 482 -9.64 -4.97 12.81
N GLY A 483 -10.73 -5.70 12.56
CA GLY A 483 -11.40 -5.73 11.27
C GLY A 483 -12.43 -4.60 11.12
N LEU A 484 -12.65 -4.10 9.91
CA LEU A 484 -13.57 -2.99 9.65
C LEU A 484 -15.04 -3.41 9.61
N LEU A 485 -15.33 -4.69 9.36
CA LEU A 485 -16.71 -5.15 9.11
C LEU A 485 -17.65 -4.95 10.30
N THR A 486 -17.12 -4.96 11.52
CA THR A 486 -17.89 -4.73 12.75
C THR A 486 -18.38 -3.29 12.89
N GLU A 487 -17.73 -2.34 12.20
CA GLU A 487 -18.14 -0.92 12.18
C GLU A 487 -19.38 -0.70 11.30
N LEU A 488 -19.72 -1.65 10.42
CA LEU A 488 -20.88 -1.61 9.53
C LEU A 488 -22.14 -2.13 10.23
N ASN A 489 -22.47 -1.48 11.34
CA ASN A 489 -23.41 -1.98 12.35
C ASN A 489 -24.89 -1.63 12.08
N ARG A 490 -25.21 -0.89 11.00
CA ARG A 490 -26.60 -0.55 10.70
C ARG A 490 -27.46 -1.79 10.46
N PRO A 491 -28.70 -1.84 10.98
CA PRO A 491 -29.60 -2.97 10.75
C PRO A 491 -30.16 -2.99 9.32
N THR A 492 -30.22 -1.83 8.66
CA THR A 492 -30.75 -1.68 7.30
C THR A 492 -29.88 -0.74 6.46
N VAL A 493 -29.65 -1.13 5.21
CA VAL A 493 -28.94 -0.33 4.22
C VAL A 493 -29.58 1.05 4.03
N ARG A 494 -28.76 2.09 3.97
CA ARG A 494 -29.21 3.45 3.69
C ARG A 494 -29.75 3.58 2.27
N GLN A 495 -30.80 4.38 2.13
CA GLN A 495 -31.41 4.70 0.84
C GLN A 495 -31.06 6.11 0.38
N ASP A 496 -30.54 6.94 1.26
CA ASP A 496 -30.09 8.28 0.91
C ASP A 496 -28.81 8.21 0.06
N LYS A 497 -28.76 9.04 -0.98
CA LYS A 497 -27.58 9.28 -1.81
C LYS A 497 -27.24 10.76 -1.72
N PRO A 498 -26.38 11.16 -0.76
CA PRO A 498 -26.03 12.55 -0.56
C PRO A 498 -25.46 13.18 -1.85
N PRO A 499 -25.87 14.42 -2.18
CA PRO A 499 -25.42 15.08 -3.40
C PRO A 499 -23.94 15.43 -3.30
N ILE A 500 -23.19 15.05 -4.33
CA ILE A 500 -21.74 15.31 -4.42
C ILE A 500 -21.50 16.83 -4.48
N PRO A 501 -20.52 17.37 -3.72
CA PRO A 501 -20.19 18.78 -3.74
C PRO A 501 -19.60 19.20 -5.09
N GLY A 502 -19.93 20.42 -5.53
CA GLY A 502 -19.28 21.06 -6.66
C GLY A 502 -18.04 21.85 -6.20
N PHE A 503 -16.91 21.60 -6.84
CA PHE A 503 -15.67 22.37 -6.68
C PHE A 503 -14.85 22.29 -7.97
N GLU A 504 -13.96 23.26 -8.19
CA GLU A 504 -13.08 23.32 -9.35
C GLU A 504 -11.64 23.47 -8.90
N CYS A 505 -10.73 22.71 -9.52
CA CYS A 505 -9.30 22.82 -9.26
C CYS A 505 -8.67 23.89 -10.12
N HIS A 506 -8.32 25.01 -9.50
CA HIS A 506 -7.66 26.13 -10.16
C HIS A 506 -6.12 26.01 -10.22
N SER A 507 -5.59 24.77 -10.26
CA SER A 507 -4.15 24.47 -10.20
C SER A 507 -3.33 25.21 -11.25
N ARG A 508 -1.99 25.25 -11.08
CA ARG A 508 -1.03 25.89 -12.02
C ARG A 508 -1.44 25.58 -13.47
N THR A 509 -1.80 26.63 -14.20
CA THR A 509 -2.13 26.60 -15.62
C THR A 509 -0.90 26.17 -16.44
N SER A 510 -0.64 24.87 -16.51
CA SER A 510 0.07 24.30 -17.65
C SER A 510 -0.97 23.51 -18.42
N PRO A 511 -1.12 23.72 -19.75
CA PRO A 511 -1.89 22.79 -20.56
C PRO A 511 -1.32 21.38 -20.31
N PRO A 512 -2.17 20.34 -20.22
CA PRO A 512 -1.67 18.98 -20.07
C PRO A 512 -0.63 18.76 -21.15
N GLY A 513 0.61 18.51 -20.75
CA GLY A 513 1.62 18.07 -21.69
C GLY A 513 1.23 16.73 -22.31
N PRO A 514 1.94 16.28 -23.36
CA PRO A 514 1.70 14.94 -23.89
C PRO A 514 1.75 13.92 -22.76
N ALA A 515 0.76 13.03 -22.71
CA ALA A 515 0.72 11.95 -21.73
C ALA A 515 2.06 11.19 -21.82
N VAL A 516 2.78 11.11 -20.70
CA VAL A 516 3.97 10.28 -20.64
C VAL A 516 3.49 8.84 -20.64
N GLN A 517 3.56 8.20 -21.81
CA GLN A 517 3.24 6.79 -21.93
C GLN A 517 4.39 5.99 -21.34
N LEU A 518 4.22 5.54 -20.10
CA LEU A 518 5.19 4.66 -19.45
C LEU A 518 5.02 3.24 -19.98
N ASP A 519 6.15 2.61 -20.28
CA ASP A 519 6.18 1.19 -20.62
C ASP A 519 5.98 0.38 -19.34
N ARG A 520 4.74 -0.08 -19.13
CA ARG A 520 4.36 -0.93 -17.98
C ARG A 520 5.15 -2.24 -17.93
N THR A 521 5.78 -2.66 -19.02
CA THR A 521 6.62 -3.87 -19.05
C THR A 521 8.05 -3.61 -18.59
N ASP A 522 8.45 -2.34 -18.49
CA ASP A 522 9.73 -1.90 -17.95
C ASP A 522 9.51 -1.00 -16.72
N PHE A 523 9.03 -1.63 -15.64
CA PHE A 523 8.76 -0.97 -14.36
C PHE A 523 9.99 -0.26 -13.80
N VAL A 524 11.18 -0.85 -13.88
CA VAL A 524 12.41 -0.24 -13.33
C VAL A 524 12.76 1.04 -14.10
N THR A 525 12.73 1.01 -15.43
CA THR A 525 12.95 2.23 -16.23
C THR A 525 11.82 3.22 -16.00
N SER A 526 10.58 2.76 -15.86
CA SER A 526 9.46 3.65 -15.59
C SER A 526 9.57 4.33 -14.23
N MET A 527 9.94 3.62 -13.15
CA MET A 527 10.22 4.20 -11.83
C MET A 527 11.36 5.23 -11.89
N ARG A 528 12.40 4.96 -12.68
CA ARG A 528 13.51 5.90 -12.93
C ARG A 528 13.07 7.13 -13.76
N LEU A 529 12.23 6.94 -14.78
CA LEU A 529 11.70 7.99 -15.66
C LEU A 529 10.65 8.85 -14.97
N LEU A 530 9.86 8.24 -14.09
CA LEU A 530 8.87 8.89 -13.24
C LEU A 530 9.48 9.94 -12.34
N GLY A 531 10.81 9.88 -12.14
CA GLY A 531 11.39 10.60 -11.04
C GLY A 531 10.65 10.19 -9.77
N LEU A 532 10.64 8.90 -9.47
CA LEU A 532 10.77 8.48 -8.08
C LEU A 532 12.28 8.32 -7.86
N PRO A 533 13.12 9.38 -7.88
CA PRO A 533 14.51 9.23 -7.52
C PRO A 533 14.54 9.06 -5.99
N PRO A 534 15.72 8.90 -5.38
CA PRO A 534 15.84 9.16 -3.96
C PRO A 534 15.65 10.68 -3.77
N LEU A 535 14.42 11.11 -3.52
CA LEU A 535 14.03 12.48 -3.18
C LEU A 535 13.17 12.31 -1.93
N TYR A 536 13.73 12.38 -0.71
CA TYR A 536 14.12 13.63 -0.07
C TYR A 536 15.41 13.53 0.78
N ARG A 537 16.52 13.01 0.25
CA ARG A 537 17.86 13.31 0.80
C ARG A 537 18.69 14.13 -0.19
N GLY A 538 18.51 15.44 -0.13
CA GLY A 538 19.55 16.41 -0.53
C GLY A 538 19.29 17.24 -1.79
N ARG A 539 19.05 18.54 -1.55
CA ARG A 539 19.35 19.70 -2.43
C ARG A 539 18.75 19.69 -3.85
N ALA A 540 17.60 20.34 -3.99
CA ALA A 540 17.36 21.19 -5.15
C ALA A 540 17.83 22.62 -4.80
N VAL A 541 19.05 22.97 -5.24
CA VAL A 541 19.47 24.37 -5.35
C VAL A 541 18.72 24.96 -6.56
N ILE A 542 17.97 26.03 -6.33
CA ILE A 542 17.57 26.97 -7.40
C ILE A 542 18.76 27.89 -7.69
#